data_AF-A0A553JW40-F1
#
_entry.id   AF-A0A553JW40-F1
#
_cell.length_a   1.000
_cell.length_b   1.000
_cell.length_c   1.000
_cell.angle_alpha   90.00
_cell.angle_beta   90.00
_cell.angle_gamma   90.00
#
_symmetry.space_group_name_H-M   'P 1'
#
loop_
_entity.id
_entity.type
_entity.pdbx_description
1 polymer ?
#
loop_
_entity_poly.entity_id
_entity_poly.type
_entity_poly.pdbx_seq_one_letter_code
_entity_poly.pdbx_strand_id
1 'polypeptide(L)'
;MESLAPFSGSKIALFKDREILVYRRDDKPDIPFPGLWDLPGGGREGNETPEACVLRELHEEFGVTIPGSRISWSRVYPSSRPDR
;
A
#
# COMPACT_ATOMS: atom_id res chain seq x y z
N MET A 1 -23.71 2.10 -8.56
CA MET A 1 -22.31 1.91 -9.01
C MET A 1 -21.48 2.91 -8.23
N GLU A 2 -20.91 2.47 -7.10
CA GLU A 2 -20.15 3.35 -6.21
C GLU A 2 -19.02 4.00 -7.02
N SER A 3 -19.02 5.33 -7.08
CA SER A 3 -17.86 6.05 -7.60
C SER A 3 -16.70 5.78 -6.66
N LEU A 4 -15.72 5.00 -7.11
CA LEU A 4 -14.46 4.81 -6.41
C LEU A 4 -13.87 6.20 -6.17
N ALA A 5 -13.77 6.61 -4.90
CA ALA A 5 -13.08 7.83 -4.55
C ALA A 5 -11.69 7.82 -5.23
N PRO A 6 -11.24 8.95 -5.82
CA PRO A 6 -9.96 8.98 -6.50
C PRO A 6 -8.84 8.63 -5.50
N PHE A 7 -8.20 7.48 -5.68
CA PHE A 7 -7.04 7.06 -4.92
C PHE A 7 -5.85 6.89 -5.88
N SER A 8 -4.65 7.19 -5.40
CA SER A 8 -3.40 7.10 -6.15
C SER A 8 -2.59 5.85 -5.83
N GLY A 9 -2.86 5.20 -4.71
CA GLY A 9 -2.16 4.03 -4.23
C GLY A 9 -2.73 3.51 -2.92
N SER A 10 -2.32 2.32 -2.54
CA SER A 10 -2.80 1.66 -1.32
C SER A 10 -1.63 1.05 -0.56
N LYS A 11 -1.75 1.00 0.76
CA LYS A 11 -0.77 0.40 1.68
C LYS A 11 -1.49 -0.56 2.62
N ILE A 12 -0.85 -1.67 3.02
CA ILE A 12 -1.42 -2.65 3.94
C ILE A 12 -0.56 -2.85 5.19
N ALA A 13 -1.18 -2.71 6.36
CA ALA A 13 -0.61 -3.19 7.60
C ALA A 13 -0.94 -4.68 7.75
N LEU A 14 -0.03 -5.55 7.33
CA LEU A 14 -0.21 -7.00 7.43
C LEU A 14 0.31 -7.51 8.78
N PHE A 15 -0.60 -8.04 9.59
CA PHE A 15 -0.29 -8.62 10.89
C PHE A 15 -0.14 -10.14 10.83
N LYS A 16 0.87 -10.64 11.51
CA LYS A 16 1.03 -12.07 11.85
C LYS A 16 1.27 -12.17 13.35
N ASP A 17 0.24 -12.63 14.07
CA ASP A 17 0.21 -12.64 15.53
C ASP A 17 0.45 -11.24 16.15
N ARG A 18 1.63 -11.02 16.74
CA ARG A 18 2.04 -9.75 17.37
C ARG A 18 3.04 -8.95 16.51
N GLU A 19 3.29 -9.41 15.30
CA GLU A 19 4.26 -8.83 14.38
C GLU A 19 3.54 -8.16 13.21
N ILE A 20 4.18 -7.13 12.65
CA ILE A 20 3.72 -6.43 11.46
C ILE A 20 4.80 -6.50 10.38
N LEU A 21 4.40 -6.75 9.14
CA LEU A 21 5.31 -6.66 8.00
C LEU A 21 5.56 -5.18 7.66
N VAL A 22 6.83 -4.79 7.73
CA VAL A 22 7.35 -3.48 7.33
C VAL A 22 8.62 -3.67 6.53
N TYR A 23 8.96 -2.71 5.68
CA TYR A 23 10.25 -2.68 4.99
C TYR A 23 10.87 -1.30 5.05
N ARG A 24 12.20 -1.25 4.92
CA ARG A 24 12.94 0.01 4.83
C ARG A 24 13.05 0.39 3.36
N ARG A 25 12.59 1.58 3.00
CA ARG A 25 12.69 2.13 1.65
C ARG A 25 14.15 2.28 1.24
N ASP A 26 14.40 2.27 -0.07
CA ASP A 26 15.69 2.63 -0.64
C ASP A 26 16.19 3.98 -0.06
N ASP A 27 17.48 4.06 0.23
CA ASP A 27 18.10 5.30 0.72
C ASP A 27 18.73 6.05 -0.46
N LYS A 28 17.87 6.57 -1.34
CA LYS A 28 18.24 7.30 -2.55
C LYS A 28 17.64 8.71 -2.49
N PRO A 29 18.44 9.78 -2.64
CA PRO A 29 17.97 11.16 -2.39
C PRO A 29 16.90 11.65 -3.37
N ASP A 30 16.73 10.99 -4.51
CA ASP A 30 15.77 11.32 -5.56
C ASP A 30 14.38 10.69 -5.35
N ILE A 31 14.23 9.77 -4.39
CA ILE A 31 12.92 9.17 -4.09
C ILE A 31 12.26 9.84 -2.89
N PRO A 32 10.91 9.90 -2.85
CA PRO A 32 10.21 10.33 -1.65
C PRO A 32 10.50 9.42 -0.45
N PHE A 33 10.70 10.05 0.71
CA PHE A 33 10.87 9.37 2.00
C PHE A 33 12.03 8.36 2.02
N PRO A 34 13.26 8.75 1.66
CA PRO A 34 14.38 7.83 1.56
C PRO A 34 14.76 7.26 2.92
N GLY A 35 15.09 5.96 2.97
CA GLY A 35 15.54 5.27 4.18
C GLY A 35 14.50 5.11 5.30
N LEU A 36 13.26 5.60 5.12
CA LEU A 36 12.19 5.45 6.11
C LEU A 36 11.57 4.05 6.09
N TRP A 37 10.93 3.68 7.20
CA TRP A 37 10.07 2.50 7.26
C TRP A 37 8.75 2.77 6.53
N ASP A 38 8.28 1.77 5.79
CA ASP A 38 7.04 1.80 5.02
C ASP A 38 6.28 0.48 5.17
N LEU A 39 5.01 0.53 4.80
CA LEU A 39 4.14 -0.63 4.67
C LEU A 39 4.19 -1.16 3.23
N PRO A 40 3.96 -2.47 3.02
CA PRO A 40 3.73 -3.03 1.69
C PRO A 40 2.65 -2.27 0.93
N GLY A 41 2.86 -2.06 -0.37
CA GLY A 41 1.90 -1.41 -1.25
C GLY A 41 2.53 -0.35 -2.15
N GLY A 42 1.75 0.07 -3.14
CA GLY A 42 2.24 0.95 -4.20
C GLY A 42 1.13 1.72 -4.90
N GLY A 43 1.40 2.07 -6.15
CA GLY A 43 0.53 2.94 -6.96
C GLY A 43 -0.62 2.18 -7.59
N ARG A 44 -1.72 2.87 -7.85
CA ARG A 44 -2.83 2.31 -8.61
C ARG A 44 -2.43 2.06 -10.07
N GLU A 45 -2.77 0.90 -10.58
CA GLU A 45 -2.69 0.57 -12.00
C GLU A 45 -4.08 0.49 -12.65
N GLY A 46 -4.25 1.18 -13.78
CA GLY A 46 -5.50 1.18 -14.55
C GLY A 46 -6.72 1.53 -13.70
N ASN A 47 -7.72 0.65 -13.73
CA ASN A 47 -9.02 0.85 -13.07
C ASN A 47 -9.21 -0.02 -11.81
N GLU A 48 -8.14 -0.60 -11.26
CA GLU A 48 -8.24 -1.48 -10.09
C GLU A 48 -8.84 -0.77 -8.87
N THR A 49 -9.42 -1.55 -7.95
CA THR A 49 -9.90 -1.04 -6.65
C THR A 49 -8.72 -0.88 -5.68
N PRO A 50 -8.85 -0.12 -4.57
CA PRO A 50 -7.80 -0.03 -3.55
C PRO A 50 -7.36 -1.39 -3.00
N GLU A 51 -8.34 -2.29 -2.82
CA GLU A 51 -8.10 -3.67 -2.40
C GLU A 51 -7.30 -4.46 -3.44
N ALA A 52 -7.70 -4.42 -4.71
CA ALA A 52 -6.97 -5.11 -5.78
C ALA A 52 -5.54 -4.58 -5.91
N CYS A 53 -5.37 -3.25 -5.82
CA CYS A 53 -4.06 -2.57 -5.81
C CYS A 53 -3.16 -3.12 -4.70
N VAL A 54 -3.61 -3.12 -3.45
CA VAL A 54 -2.74 -3.51 -2.34
C VAL A 54 -2.42 -5.01 -2.32
N LEU A 55 -3.34 -5.86 -2.80
CA LEU A 55 -3.12 -7.30 -2.89
C LEU A 55 -2.13 -7.65 -4.02
N ARG A 56 -2.20 -6.95 -5.16
CA ARG A 56 -1.22 -7.07 -6.25
C ARG A 56 0.17 -6.66 -5.76
N GLU A 57 0.28 -5.47 -5.17
CA GLU A 57 1.56 -4.92 -4.68
C GLU A 57 2.17 -5.81 -3.58
N LEU A 58 1.36 -6.33 -2.65
CA LEU A 58 1.85 -7.25 -1.62
C LEU A 58 2.46 -8.53 -2.22
N HIS A 59 1.86 -9.05 -3.29
CA HIS A 59 2.39 -10.19 -4.01
C HIS A 59 3.66 -9.84 -4.80
N GLU A 60 3.69 -8.69 -5.49
CA GLU A 60 4.84 -8.24 -6.28
C GLU A 60 6.07 -7.93 -5.41
N GLU A 61 5.88 -7.23 -4.28
CA GLU A 61 6.97 -6.81 -3.40
C GLU A 61 7.45 -7.94 -2.47
N PHE A 62 6.56 -8.83 -2.01
CA PHE A 62 6.87 -9.81 -0.96
C PHE A 62 6.50 -11.26 -1.27
N GLY A 63 5.86 -11.53 -2.42
CA GLY A 63 5.37 -12.88 -2.76
C GLY A 63 4.26 -13.40 -1.85
N VAL A 64 3.61 -12.52 -1.10
CA VAL A 64 2.58 -12.89 -0.12
C VAL A 64 1.19 -12.75 -0.73
N THR A 65 0.40 -13.83 -0.66
CA THR A 65 -1.00 -13.86 -1.13
C THR A 65 -1.94 -14.09 0.04
N ILE A 66 -2.92 -13.22 0.20
CA ILE A 66 -4.03 -13.39 1.15
C ILE A 66 -5.37 -13.13 0.43
N PRO A 67 -6.47 -13.77 0.84
CA PRO A 67 -7.77 -13.42 0.30
C PRO A 67 -8.21 -12.05 0.81
N GLY A 68 -8.92 -11.29 -0.03
CA GLY A 68 -9.48 -9.98 0.32
C GLY A 68 -10.35 -9.98 1.58
N SER A 69 -10.99 -11.11 1.90
CA SER A 69 -11.75 -11.31 3.14
C SER A 69 -10.93 -11.19 4.43
N ARG A 70 -9.59 -11.17 4.35
CA ARG A 70 -8.70 -10.88 5.49
C ARG A 70 -8.52 -9.39 5.75
N ILE A 71 -8.99 -8.52 4.86
CA ILE A 71 -8.98 -7.07 5.05
C ILE A 71 -10.21 -6.69 5.86
N SER A 72 -10.03 -6.45 7.15
CA SER A 72 -11.12 -6.13 8.08
C SER A 72 -11.38 -4.64 8.25
N TRP A 73 -10.48 -3.77 7.77
CA TRP A 73 -10.57 -2.33 7.94
C TRP A 73 -9.82 -1.58 6.84
N SER A 74 -10.36 -0.45 6.41
CA SER A 74 -9.70 0.46 5.48
C SER A 74 -10.07 1.91 5.77
N ARG A 75 -9.19 2.83 5.36
CA ARG A 75 -9.41 4.28 5.45
C ARG A 75 -8.65 5.00 4.35
N VAL A 76 -9.26 6.05 3.81
CA VAL A 76 -8.62 6.95 2.84
C VAL A 76 -7.89 8.06 3.60
N TYR A 77 -6.66 8.33 3.19
CA TYR A 77 -5.84 9.44 3.68
C TYR A 77 -5.54 10.40 2.52
N PRO A 78 -5.49 11.71 2.78
CA PRO A 78 -5.06 12.68 1.77
C PRO A 78 -3.59 12.40 1.37
N SER A 79 -3.25 12.64 0.10
CA SER A 79 -1.88 12.46 -0.37
C SER A 79 -0.96 13.50 0.29
N SER A 80 0.08 13.05 0.98
CA SER A 80 1.04 13.89 1.71
C SER A 80 2.37 14.08 0.97
N ARG A 81 2.36 14.01 -0.37
CA ARG A 81 3.59 14.25 -1.13
C ARG A 81 4.09 15.67 -0.85
N PRO A 82 5.33 15.84 -0.33
CA PRO A 82 5.82 17.15 0.11
C PRO A 82 6.05 18.15 -1.04
N ASP A 83 5.88 17.73 -2.29
CA ASP A 83 6.09 18.47 -3.52
C ASP A 83 4.80 18.65 -4.38
N ARG A 84 3.61 18.37 -3.84
CA ARG A 84 2.32 18.66 -4.50
C ARG A 84 1.40 19.52 -3.63
#